data_AF-I0H321-F1
#
_entry.id   AF-I0H321-F1
#
_cell.length_a   1.000
_cell.length_b   1.000
_cell.length_c   1.000
_cell.angle_alpha   90.00
_cell.angle_beta   90.00
_cell.angle_gamma   90.00
#
_symmetry.space_group_name_H-M   'P 1'
#
loop_
_entity.id
_entity.type
_entity.pdbx_description
1 polymer ?
#
loop_
_entity_poly.entity_id
_entity_poly.type
_entity_poly.pdbx_seq_one_letter_code
_entity_poly.pdbx_strand_id
1 'polypeptide(L)'
;MVIHVLEVGSMRRLSTLLVAAVVTTAALTGPAGAGGGGAGGSGSAWVGTWGTAVTGPALPPQPATVFQDQTLRQIVRVSTAGSELRVRLSNEYGAAPLVVGEARVARRPAGATGSEIVPGTDRALSFGGRSSVSIPPGAPAVSDPVRLRVPALSDLVISIYLPGRTPASTVHGSAYQRNFVAAGNVTRAAALTGATETTSWHFLSGVSVAAPARSGAVVAFGDSITDGAITTVDANHRWPDLLARRLQADRSLRHLGVLNKGIGGNRILHDGNTLPDTSFAGIGPLFGDSALSRFDRDVAAQPGVRYVVVLLGINDIGQPGSTSPVSEAVTVEELIGGYRQMIARAHERGLLIYGATLTPFADTTIPGYYSAANEAKRQAVNRWIRSGGEWDAVIDFDRAVRDPAQPLRMLPAFDSGDHLHPNDAGMQAMAEAIPLRLFTRGVTAVRAS
;
A
#
# COMPACT_ATOMS: atom_id res chain seq x y z
N MET A 1 56.93 14.15 -19.20
CA MET A 1 58.29 13.91 -18.67
C MET A 1 58.12 13.41 -17.24
N VAL A 2 58.43 12.18 -16.80
CA VAL A 2 59.54 11.23 -17.12
C VAL A 2 60.87 11.80 -16.59
N ILE A 3 61.63 11.26 -15.62
CA ILE A 3 61.71 10.00 -14.78
C ILE A 3 61.87 10.46 -13.27
N HIS A 4 61.67 9.79 -12.10
CA HIS A 4 61.85 8.43 -11.51
C HIS A 4 63.34 8.01 -11.25
N VAL A 5 63.74 7.21 -10.23
CA VAL A 5 63.00 6.42 -9.21
C VAL A 5 63.15 7.00 -7.76
N LEU A 6 63.72 6.46 -6.64
CA LEU A 6 64.46 5.23 -6.24
C LEU A 6 63.98 4.64 -4.88
N GLU A 7 64.12 3.32 -4.70
CA GLU A 7 63.71 2.48 -3.54
C GLU A 7 64.86 2.27 -2.50
N VAL A 8 64.85 1.44 -1.43
CA VAL A 8 63.95 0.36 -0.93
C VAL A 8 64.12 0.05 0.60
N GLY A 9 63.08 -0.53 1.23
CA GLY A 9 63.17 -1.47 2.39
C GLY A 9 63.36 -0.92 3.84
N SER A 10 63.20 -1.72 4.93
CA SER A 10 62.47 -2.99 5.12
C SER A 10 62.42 -3.47 6.61
N MET A 11 61.26 -4.04 7.03
CA MET A 11 61.04 -5.01 8.14
C MET A 11 61.07 -4.67 9.67
N ARG A 12 59.88 -4.81 10.29
CA ARG A 12 59.53 -5.62 11.50
C ARG A 12 60.14 -5.33 12.90
N ARG A 13 59.27 -5.13 13.91
CA ARG A 13 58.84 -6.18 14.89
C ARG A 13 57.63 -5.74 15.76
N LEU A 14 57.08 -6.69 16.53
CA LEU A 14 55.83 -6.60 17.31
C LEU A 14 55.99 -5.85 18.65
N SER A 15 54.87 -5.35 19.18
CA SER A 15 54.51 -5.46 20.60
C SER A 15 52.99 -5.61 20.74
N THR A 16 52.51 -6.53 21.58
CA THR A 16 51.08 -6.83 21.78
C THR A 16 50.70 -6.52 23.23
N LEU A 17 49.53 -5.92 23.44
CA LEU A 17 48.90 -5.82 24.76
C LEU A 17 47.43 -6.22 24.66
N LEU A 18 46.96 -6.94 25.67
CA LEU A 18 45.72 -7.70 25.64
C LEU A 18 45.04 -7.59 27.02
N VAL A 19 43.79 -7.11 27.04
CA VAL A 19 42.97 -7.01 28.25
C VAL A 19 41.55 -7.45 27.93
N ALA A 20 41.04 -8.40 28.71
CA ALA A 20 39.63 -8.79 28.80
C ALA A 20 39.13 -8.43 30.23
N ALA A 21 37.85 -8.47 30.60
CA ALA A 21 36.63 -8.87 29.88
C ALA A 21 35.52 -7.80 30.15
N VAL A 22 34.19 -7.98 30.11
CA VAL A 22 33.30 -9.10 30.49
C VAL A 22 32.02 -9.03 29.63
N VAL A 23 31.43 -10.18 29.29
CA VAL A 23 30.05 -10.29 28.81
C VAL A 23 29.30 -11.28 29.71
N THR A 24 28.20 -10.85 30.33
CA THR A 24 27.36 -11.66 31.22
C THR A 24 26.13 -12.20 30.49
N THR A 25 26.23 -13.43 29.98
CA THR A 25 25.09 -14.17 29.42
C THR A 25 24.30 -14.87 30.52
N ALA A 26 23.10 -14.36 30.80
CA ALA A 26 22.14 -15.02 31.69
C ALA A 26 21.28 -16.04 30.92
N ALA A 27 21.55 -17.33 31.10
CA ALA A 27 20.72 -18.41 30.60
C ALA A 27 19.76 -18.90 31.71
N LEU A 28 18.48 -19.12 31.36
CA LEU A 28 17.48 -19.78 32.21
C LEU A 28 16.80 -20.87 31.39
N THR A 29 16.62 -22.06 31.99
CA THR A 29 16.27 -23.29 31.26
C THR A 29 14.97 -23.94 31.75
N GLY A 30 14.09 -24.23 30.79
CA GLY A 30 13.02 -25.22 30.91
C GLY A 30 11.69 -24.71 31.51
N PRO A 31 10.66 -25.58 31.55
CA PRO A 31 10.64 -26.98 31.07
C PRO A 31 9.98 -27.13 29.68
N ALA A 32 10.18 -28.28 29.04
CA ALA A 32 9.35 -28.71 27.92
C ALA A 32 8.04 -29.33 28.42
N GLY A 33 6.90 -28.94 27.83
CA GLY A 33 5.59 -29.50 28.14
C GLY A 33 4.85 -29.91 26.86
N ALA A 34 4.70 -31.21 26.63
CA ALA A 34 3.90 -31.73 25.53
C ALA A 34 2.41 -31.66 25.88
N GLY A 35 1.63 -30.92 25.09
CA GLY A 35 0.20 -30.66 25.35
C GLY A 35 -0.68 -30.93 24.14
N GLY A 36 -0.77 -32.19 23.71
CA GLY A 36 -1.71 -32.59 22.65
C GLY A 36 -3.14 -32.65 23.17
N GLY A 37 -3.98 -31.67 22.78
CA GLY A 37 -5.40 -31.64 23.16
C GLY A 37 -6.20 -30.67 22.29
N GLY A 38 -6.89 -31.18 21.27
CA GLY A 38 -7.70 -30.37 20.36
C GLY A 38 -9.18 -30.32 20.78
N ALA A 39 -9.75 -29.11 20.85
CA ALA A 39 -11.20 -28.93 21.01
C ALA A 39 -11.72 -27.59 20.45
N GLY A 40 -12.69 -27.66 19.54
CA GLY A 40 -13.91 -26.83 19.56
C GLY A 40 -13.86 -25.32 19.30
N GLY A 41 -12.70 -24.67 19.22
CA GLY A 41 -12.63 -23.23 18.97
C GLY A 41 -13.19 -22.83 17.59
N SER A 42 -14.36 -22.21 17.54
CA SER A 42 -14.94 -21.63 16.31
C SER A 42 -14.20 -20.33 15.92
N GLY A 43 -12.95 -20.48 15.48
CA GLY A 43 -11.98 -19.40 15.41
C GLY A 43 -12.41 -18.19 14.58
N SER A 44 -12.32 -17.02 15.19
CA SER A 44 -12.27 -15.75 14.47
C SER A 44 -10.83 -15.41 14.09
N ALA A 45 -10.66 -14.88 12.88
CA ALA A 45 -9.40 -14.36 12.36
C ALA A 45 -9.54 -12.86 12.09
N TRP A 46 -8.42 -12.14 12.15
CA TRP A 46 -8.36 -10.74 11.73
C TRP A 46 -8.16 -10.66 10.22
N VAL A 47 -9.09 -9.99 9.55
CA VAL A 47 -9.10 -9.85 8.09
C VAL A 47 -9.13 -8.37 7.73
N GLY A 48 -8.22 -7.94 6.86
CA GLY A 48 -8.17 -6.59 6.36
C GLY A 48 -9.45 -6.25 5.58
N THR A 49 -10.09 -5.14 5.94
CA THR A 49 -11.28 -4.63 5.25
C THR A 49 -11.04 -3.28 4.58
N TRP A 50 -10.03 -2.52 5.02
CA TRP A 50 -9.48 -1.40 4.28
C TRP A 50 -7.98 -1.32 4.55
N GLY A 51 -7.22 -0.81 3.58
CA GLY A 51 -5.81 -0.51 3.74
C GLY A 51 -5.36 0.46 2.65
N THR A 52 -4.25 1.14 2.93
CA THR A 52 -3.46 1.88 1.96
C THR A 52 -1.98 1.60 2.18
N ALA A 53 -1.15 1.85 1.18
CA ALA A 53 0.31 1.84 1.32
C ALA A 53 0.78 3.24 1.74
N VAL A 54 1.70 3.31 2.70
CA VAL A 54 2.27 4.58 3.19
C VAL A 54 3.64 4.85 2.57
N THR A 55 3.97 6.13 2.51
CA THR A 55 5.13 6.73 1.85
C THR A 55 5.75 7.84 2.72
N GLY A 56 6.94 8.30 2.31
CA GLY A 56 7.62 9.43 2.94
C GLY A 56 6.98 10.77 2.56
N PRO A 57 7.34 11.87 3.24
CA PRO A 57 6.78 13.18 2.97
C PRO A 57 7.37 13.79 1.68
N ALA A 58 6.64 14.72 1.07
CA ALA A 58 7.20 15.58 0.03
C ALA A 58 8.37 16.42 0.58
N LEU A 59 9.38 16.66 -0.25
CA LEU A 59 10.60 17.41 0.05
C LEU A 59 10.62 18.76 -0.70
N PRO A 60 11.45 19.74 -0.26
CA PRO A 60 11.66 20.98 -1.00
C PRO A 60 11.92 20.73 -2.50
N PRO A 61 11.30 21.49 -3.41
CA PRO A 61 10.57 22.75 -3.20
C PRO A 61 9.13 22.61 -2.66
N GLN A 62 8.62 21.40 -2.44
CA GLN A 62 7.24 21.19 -1.99
C GLN A 62 7.00 21.68 -0.54
N PRO A 63 5.79 22.15 -0.21
CA PRO A 63 5.47 22.66 1.12
C PRO A 63 5.42 21.52 2.16
N ALA A 64 6.23 21.64 3.22
CA ALA A 64 6.23 20.68 4.31
C ALA A 64 4.94 20.75 5.14
N THR A 65 4.17 19.66 5.16
CA THR A 65 2.96 19.55 5.99
C THR A 65 3.34 19.22 7.44
N VAL A 66 2.87 20.03 8.38
CA VAL A 66 3.11 19.87 9.83
C VAL A 66 1.81 20.15 10.57
N PHE A 67 1.40 19.23 11.43
CA PHE A 67 0.23 19.38 12.29
C PHE A 67 0.65 19.87 13.69
N GLN A 68 -0.22 20.60 14.39
CA GLN A 68 0.04 21.04 15.76
C GLN A 68 -1.28 21.39 16.47
N ASP A 69 -1.58 20.70 17.58
CA ASP A 69 -2.87 20.77 18.29
C ASP A 69 -4.07 20.62 17.33
N GLN A 70 -4.12 19.48 16.64
CA GLN A 70 -5.07 19.23 15.55
C GLN A 70 -5.61 17.82 15.54
N THR A 71 -6.87 17.69 15.12
CA THR A 71 -7.54 16.42 14.82
C THR A 71 -7.55 16.18 13.31
N LEU A 72 -6.97 15.06 12.89
CA LEU A 72 -7.06 14.53 11.52
C LEU A 72 -8.25 13.58 11.47
N ARG A 73 -9.33 13.95 10.77
CA ARG A 73 -10.53 13.13 10.57
C ARG A 73 -10.53 12.53 9.17
N GLN A 74 -10.23 11.24 9.11
CA GLN A 74 -9.95 10.49 7.90
C GLN A 74 -11.11 9.54 7.60
N ILE A 75 -11.61 9.58 6.37
CA ILE A 75 -12.67 8.70 5.87
C ILE A 75 -12.01 7.52 5.16
N VAL A 76 -12.48 6.30 5.48
CA VAL A 76 -12.00 5.07 4.85
C VAL A 76 -13.18 4.17 4.46
N ARG A 77 -13.06 3.53 3.30
CA ARG A 77 -14.13 2.74 2.70
C ARG A 77 -13.91 1.26 2.98
N VAL A 78 -14.75 0.63 3.80
CA VAL A 78 -14.57 -0.79 4.13
C VAL A 78 -15.12 -1.69 3.03
N SER A 79 -14.37 -2.73 2.68
CA SER A 79 -14.72 -3.71 1.65
C SER A 79 -15.62 -4.83 2.19
N THR A 80 -15.35 -5.36 3.38
CA THR A 80 -16.07 -6.47 4.02
C THR A 80 -16.60 -6.12 5.42
N ALA A 81 -17.61 -6.88 5.87
CA ALA A 81 -18.36 -6.59 7.10
C ALA A 81 -17.65 -7.09 8.37
N GLY A 82 -17.94 -6.46 9.51
CA GLY A 82 -17.46 -6.90 10.83
C GLY A 82 -18.35 -6.45 11.99
N SER A 83 -18.22 -7.11 13.13
CA SER A 83 -18.82 -6.70 14.42
C SER A 83 -17.83 -6.08 15.41
N GLU A 84 -16.54 -6.28 15.16
CA GLU A 84 -15.41 -5.82 15.96
C GLU A 84 -14.25 -5.52 15.02
N LEU A 85 -13.53 -4.43 15.24
CA LEU A 85 -12.47 -3.94 14.36
C LEU A 85 -11.19 -3.57 15.10
N ARG A 86 -10.08 -3.43 14.36
CA ARG A 86 -8.82 -2.82 14.80
C ARG A 86 -8.31 -1.86 13.73
N VAL A 87 -7.73 -0.74 14.16
CA VAL A 87 -7.09 0.25 13.28
C VAL A 87 -5.57 0.14 13.38
N ARG A 88 -4.86 0.14 12.25
CA ARG A 88 -3.40 0.26 12.17
C ARG A 88 -3.02 1.70 11.89
N LEU A 89 -2.37 2.32 12.88
CA LEU A 89 -1.63 3.56 12.73
C LEU A 89 -0.18 3.27 12.34
N SER A 90 0.49 4.23 11.71
CA SER A 90 1.83 4.08 11.17
C SER A 90 2.69 5.31 11.41
N ASN A 91 3.91 5.06 11.87
CA ASN A 91 5.03 6.00 11.88
C ASN A 91 6.22 5.40 11.10
N GLU A 92 5.94 4.55 10.10
CA GLU A 92 6.92 3.71 9.38
C GLU A 92 7.95 4.52 8.59
N TYR A 93 7.68 5.80 8.27
CA TYR A 93 8.64 6.75 7.68
C TYR A 93 9.00 7.91 8.66
N GLY A 94 8.59 7.81 9.92
CA GLY A 94 8.88 8.82 10.94
C GLY A 94 10.27 8.68 11.56
N ALA A 95 11.03 9.79 11.59
CA ALA A 95 12.33 9.87 12.26
C ALA A 95 12.25 10.21 13.76
N ALA A 96 11.05 10.50 14.29
CA ALA A 96 10.78 10.84 15.69
C ALA A 96 9.52 10.10 16.18
N PRO A 97 9.33 9.90 17.51
CA PRO A 97 8.13 9.25 18.03
C PRO A 97 6.84 10.04 17.71
N LEU A 98 5.86 9.36 17.12
CA LEU A 98 4.55 9.92 16.83
C LEU A 98 3.66 9.82 18.07
N VAL A 99 3.30 10.96 18.65
CA VAL A 99 2.42 11.05 19.82
C VAL A 99 0.97 11.27 19.37
N VAL A 100 0.13 10.26 19.57
CA VAL A 100 -1.32 10.32 19.38
C VAL A 100 -1.98 10.52 20.73
N GLY A 101 -2.60 11.69 20.94
CA GLY A 101 -3.22 12.07 22.22
C GLY A 101 -4.56 11.39 22.45
N GLU A 102 -5.35 11.22 21.39
CA GLU A 102 -6.58 10.42 21.36
C GLU A 102 -6.81 9.90 19.93
N ALA A 103 -7.37 8.71 19.79
CA ALA A 103 -7.88 8.25 18.51
C ALA A 103 -9.29 7.64 18.67
N ARG A 104 -10.15 7.83 17.67
CA ARG A 104 -11.56 7.40 17.69
C ARG A 104 -11.99 6.84 16.34
N VAL A 105 -12.98 5.96 16.36
CA VAL A 105 -13.64 5.42 15.15
C VAL A 105 -15.15 5.53 15.26
N ALA A 106 -15.81 5.91 14.18
CA ALA A 106 -17.27 5.94 14.05
C ALA A 106 -17.68 5.48 12.65
N ARG A 107 -18.98 5.24 12.44
CA ARG A 107 -19.53 5.10 11.09
C ARG A 107 -19.87 6.48 10.53
N ARG A 108 -19.69 6.68 9.22
CA ARG A 108 -20.22 7.84 8.50
C ARG A 108 -21.69 7.58 8.10
N PRO A 109 -22.54 8.61 7.96
CA PRO A 109 -23.84 8.46 7.30
C PRO A 109 -23.65 8.06 5.83
N ALA A 110 -24.55 7.24 5.29
CA ALA A 110 -24.47 6.81 3.89
C ALA A 110 -24.78 7.98 2.95
N GLY A 111 -23.94 8.19 1.93
CA GLY A 111 -24.09 9.33 1.00
C GLY A 111 -23.67 10.68 1.59
N ALA A 112 -23.06 10.72 2.77
CA ALA A 112 -22.48 11.95 3.32
C ALA A 112 -21.38 12.51 2.42
N THR A 113 -21.26 13.83 2.37
CA THR A 113 -20.19 14.57 1.67
C THR A 113 -19.29 15.34 2.63
N GLY A 114 -19.64 15.45 3.91
CA GLY A 114 -18.86 16.16 4.93
C GLY A 114 -18.14 15.22 5.90
N SER A 115 -17.93 15.75 7.11
CA SER A 115 -17.14 15.18 8.21
C SER A 115 -18.00 14.51 9.30
N GLU A 116 -19.26 14.19 8.99
CA GLU A 116 -20.29 13.73 9.92
C GLU A 116 -20.08 12.28 10.39
N ILE A 117 -20.51 12.00 11.62
CA ILE A 117 -20.56 10.64 12.18
C ILE A 117 -21.99 10.25 12.58
N VAL A 118 -22.32 8.96 12.45
CA VAL A 118 -23.63 8.42 12.87
C VAL A 118 -23.70 8.44 14.40
N PRO A 119 -24.73 9.08 15.01
CA PRO A 119 -24.89 9.12 16.46
C PRO A 119 -24.85 7.74 17.12
N GLY A 120 -24.22 7.65 18.29
CA GLY A 120 -24.05 6.40 19.04
C GLY A 120 -23.06 5.38 18.44
N THR A 121 -22.45 5.66 17.27
CA THR A 121 -21.45 4.76 16.66
C THR A 121 -20.00 5.10 17.01
N ASP A 122 -19.76 6.28 17.58
CA ASP A 122 -18.44 6.73 18.07
C ASP A 122 -17.86 5.80 19.15
N ARG A 123 -16.60 5.41 18.99
CA ARG A 123 -15.84 4.59 19.93
C ARG A 123 -14.43 5.15 20.10
N ALA A 124 -13.92 5.11 21.32
CA ALA A 124 -12.51 5.34 21.57
C ALA A 124 -11.71 4.16 21.00
N LEU A 125 -10.53 4.44 20.46
CA LEU A 125 -9.49 3.45 20.23
C LEU A 125 -8.54 3.45 21.43
N SER A 126 -8.00 2.29 21.76
CA SER A 126 -6.96 2.15 22.79
C SER A 126 -5.80 1.30 22.27
N PHE A 127 -4.64 1.41 22.92
CA PHE A 127 -3.40 0.73 22.56
C PHE A 127 -2.76 0.13 23.81
N GLY A 128 -3.06 -1.15 24.08
CA GLY A 128 -2.71 -1.79 25.35
C GLY A 128 -3.51 -1.20 26.52
N GLY A 129 -4.81 -0.96 26.31
CA GLY A 129 -5.72 -0.38 27.31
C GLY A 129 -5.61 1.14 27.52
N ARG A 130 -4.65 1.82 26.89
CA ARG A 130 -4.45 3.28 27.01
C ARG A 130 -5.11 4.03 25.86
N SER A 131 -5.74 5.17 26.13
CA SER A 131 -6.38 6.04 25.12
C SER A 131 -5.40 6.83 24.25
N SER A 132 -4.15 6.94 24.67
CA SER A 132 -3.05 7.60 23.95
C SER A 132 -1.90 6.62 23.68
N VAL A 133 -1.10 6.92 22.67
CA VAL A 133 0.07 6.11 22.30
C VAL A 133 1.21 6.99 21.77
N SER A 134 2.44 6.62 22.12
CA SER A 134 3.65 7.10 21.45
C SER A 134 4.18 5.96 20.59
N ILE A 135 4.21 6.15 19.28
CA ILE A 135 4.63 5.14 18.30
C ILE A 135 6.09 5.44 17.91
N PRO A 136 7.04 4.49 18.10
CA PRO A 136 8.45 4.74 17.82
C PRO A 136 8.73 5.14 16.35
N PRO A 137 9.90 5.74 16.06
CA PRO A 137 10.41 5.88 14.70
C PRO A 137 10.39 4.56 13.93
N GLY A 138 9.99 4.58 12.66
CA GLY A 138 9.93 3.39 11.80
C GLY A 138 8.88 2.33 12.20
N ALA A 139 8.02 2.58 13.20
CA ALA A 139 7.13 1.58 13.77
C ALA A 139 5.64 1.81 13.45
N PRO A 140 4.82 0.75 13.34
CA PRO A 140 3.37 0.83 13.38
C PRO A 140 2.81 0.67 14.80
N ALA A 141 1.53 1.00 14.99
CA ALA A 141 0.74 0.54 16.13
C ALA A 141 -0.62 0.03 15.67
N VAL A 142 -1.12 -1.04 16.29
CA VAL A 142 -2.46 -1.58 16.04
C VAL A 142 -3.29 -1.39 17.30
N SER A 143 -4.52 -0.89 17.16
CA SER A 143 -5.43 -0.71 18.29
C SER A 143 -5.84 -2.05 18.92
N ASP A 144 -6.28 -1.98 20.16
CA ASP A 144 -7.07 -3.04 20.79
C ASP A 144 -8.37 -3.27 19.98
N PRO A 145 -9.02 -4.45 20.10
CA PRO A 145 -10.31 -4.71 19.46
C PRO A 145 -11.39 -3.74 19.95
N VAL A 146 -12.16 -3.16 19.03
CA VAL A 146 -13.27 -2.26 19.37
C VAL A 146 -14.59 -2.72 18.74
N ARG A 147 -15.63 -2.85 19.56
CA ARG A 147 -16.96 -3.34 19.15
C ARG A 147 -17.77 -2.25 18.44
N LEU A 148 -17.78 -2.36 17.11
CA LEU A 148 -18.57 -1.55 16.20
C LEU A 148 -19.05 -2.43 15.03
N ARG A 149 -20.36 -2.54 14.83
CA ARG A 149 -20.92 -3.25 13.67
C ARG A 149 -20.76 -2.39 12.42
N VAL A 150 -19.84 -2.79 11.54
CA VAL A 150 -19.59 -2.13 10.25
C VAL A 150 -20.17 -3.00 9.13
N PRO A 151 -21.17 -2.50 8.37
CA PRO A 151 -21.60 -3.15 7.12
C PRO A 151 -20.46 -3.23 6.11
N ALA A 152 -20.44 -4.28 5.29
CA ALA A 152 -19.61 -4.29 4.08
C ALA A 152 -20.00 -3.12 3.17
N LEU A 153 -19.03 -2.58 2.42
CA LEU A 153 -19.22 -1.44 1.52
C LEU A 153 -19.76 -0.18 2.22
N SER A 154 -19.26 0.15 3.41
CA SER A 154 -19.63 1.37 4.14
C SER A 154 -18.44 2.19 4.60
N ASP A 155 -18.71 3.45 4.93
CA ASP A 155 -17.70 4.43 5.31
C ASP A 155 -17.47 4.41 6.83
N LEU A 156 -16.19 4.36 7.23
CA LEU A 156 -15.75 4.66 8.58
C LEU A 156 -15.10 6.03 8.63
N VAL A 157 -15.23 6.68 9.78
CA VAL A 157 -14.56 7.94 10.13
C VAL A 157 -13.59 7.65 11.26
N ILE A 158 -12.30 7.86 11.01
CA ILE A 158 -11.21 7.66 11.96
C ILE A 158 -10.64 9.03 12.31
N SER A 159 -10.79 9.45 13.57
CA SER A 159 -10.26 10.73 14.05
C SER A 159 -9.01 10.50 14.89
N ILE A 160 -7.90 11.15 14.55
CA ILE A 160 -6.61 11.07 15.24
C ILE A 160 -6.23 12.47 15.74
N TYR A 161 -6.06 12.63 17.05
CA TYR A 161 -5.63 13.89 17.65
C TYR A 161 -4.11 13.91 17.90
N LEU A 162 -3.45 14.94 17.38
CA LEU A 162 -2.02 15.19 17.48
C LEU A 162 -1.80 16.44 18.38
N PRO A 163 -1.52 16.25 19.69
CA PRO A 163 -1.41 17.34 20.66
C PRO A 163 -0.14 18.19 20.51
N GLY A 164 0.91 17.62 19.90
CA GLY A 164 2.19 18.28 19.71
C GLY A 164 2.47 18.61 18.24
N ARG A 165 3.50 19.43 18.01
CA ARG A 165 4.03 19.68 16.66
C ARG A 165 4.51 18.37 16.03
N THR A 166 3.84 17.94 14.96
CA THR A 166 3.99 16.62 14.34
C THR A 166 4.14 16.79 12.83
N PRO A 167 5.37 16.68 12.27
CA PRO A 167 5.58 16.66 10.82
C PRO A 167 4.87 15.46 10.18
N ALA A 168 4.26 15.64 9.01
CA ALA A 168 3.48 14.63 8.30
C ALA A 168 4.36 13.56 7.60
N SER A 169 5.32 13.00 8.32
CA SER A 169 6.39 12.12 7.84
C SER A 169 5.93 10.77 7.29
N THR A 170 4.77 10.28 7.73
CA THR A 170 4.17 9.04 7.21
C THR A 170 2.80 9.37 6.62
N VAL A 171 2.73 9.33 5.30
CA VAL A 171 1.59 9.84 4.51
C VAL A 171 1.19 8.81 3.46
N HIS A 172 0.00 8.96 2.92
CA HIS A 172 -0.39 8.43 1.63
C HIS A 172 -0.98 9.61 0.84
N GLY A 173 -0.24 10.08 -0.17
CA GLY A 173 -0.48 11.40 -0.78
C GLY A 173 -1.75 11.50 -1.63
N SER A 174 -2.25 10.38 -2.15
CA SER A 174 -3.18 10.33 -3.28
C SER A 174 -4.42 9.51 -2.95
N ALA A 175 -5.12 9.82 -1.85
CA ALA A 175 -6.22 9.00 -1.36
C ALA A 175 -7.46 8.97 -2.28
N TYR A 176 -7.62 9.96 -3.17
CA TYR A 176 -8.85 10.22 -3.96
C TYR A 176 -10.13 10.21 -3.09
N GLN A 177 -9.98 10.65 -1.84
CA GLN A 177 -10.98 10.67 -0.78
C GLN A 177 -10.75 11.96 0.02
N ARG A 178 -11.77 12.80 0.17
CA ARG A 178 -11.68 13.97 1.05
C ARG A 178 -11.62 13.50 2.50
N ASN A 179 -10.66 14.07 3.21
CA ASN A 179 -10.40 13.96 4.65
C ASN A 179 -10.36 15.39 5.22
N PHE A 180 -10.45 15.52 6.54
CA PHE A 180 -10.61 16.82 7.20
C PHE A 180 -9.57 17.05 8.30
N VAL A 181 -9.09 18.28 8.46
CA VAL A 181 -8.18 18.70 9.53
C VAL A 181 -8.80 19.86 10.29
N ALA A 182 -8.90 19.75 11.62
CA ALA A 182 -9.47 20.79 12.49
C ALA A 182 -8.59 21.02 13.73
N ALA A 183 -8.63 22.23 14.29
CA ALA A 183 -7.88 22.59 15.49
C ALA A 183 -8.46 21.92 16.77
N GLY A 184 -7.59 21.68 17.74
CA GLY A 184 -7.92 21.06 19.03
C GLY A 184 -8.21 19.56 18.96
N ASN A 185 -8.46 18.97 20.14
CA ASN A 185 -9.05 17.64 20.23
C ASN A 185 -10.58 17.68 20.00
N VAL A 186 -10.96 17.69 18.72
CA VAL A 186 -12.35 17.62 18.26
C VAL A 186 -12.74 16.22 17.77
N THR A 187 -11.97 15.19 18.15
CA THR A 187 -12.19 13.78 17.74
C THR A 187 -13.61 13.28 18.01
N ARG A 188 -14.22 13.74 19.12
CA ARG A 188 -15.58 13.38 19.58
C ARG A 188 -16.72 14.13 18.87
N ALA A 189 -16.43 15.16 18.07
CA ALA A 189 -17.45 16.04 17.51
C ALA A 189 -18.33 15.31 16.46
N ALA A 190 -19.65 15.53 16.49
CA ALA A 190 -20.60 14.88 15.58
C ALA A 190 -20.39 15.24 14.10
N ALA A 191 -19.91 16.45 13.85
CA ALA A 191 -19.32 16.95 12.61
C ALA A 191 -18.23 17.96 12.99
N LEU A 192 -17.31 18.27 12.08
CA LEU A 192 -16.27 19.29 12.31
C LEU A 192 -16.71 20.66 11.80
N THR A 193 -16.41 21.70 12.58
CA THR A 193 -16.62 23.12 12.22
C THR A 193 -15.28 23.78 11.90
N GLY A 194 -15.19 24.52 10.80
CA GLY A 194 -13.96 25.25 10.43
C GLY A 194 -12.78 24.33 10.06
N ALA A 195 -13.05 23.10 9.61
CA ALA A 195 -12.02 22.18 9.15
C ALA A 195 -11.53 22.55 7.73
N THR A 196 -10.24 22.34 7.46
CA THR A 196 -9.71 22.32 6.09
C THR A 196 -9.85 20.91 5.49
N GLU A 197 -9.97 20.83 4.18
CA GLU A 197 -9.99 19.55 3.45
C GLU A 197 -8.59 19.15 2.99
N THR A 198 -8.35 17.84 2.87
CA THR A 198 -7.17 17.25 2.25
C THR A 198 -7.54 15.94 1.54
N THR A 199 -6.85 15.59 0.46
CA THR A 199 -7.01 14.33 -0.28
C THR A 199 -5.89 13.32 0.00
N SER A 200 -5.20 13.47 1.13
CA SER A 200 -4.19 12.53 1.64
C SER A 200 -4.67 11.83 2.92
N TRP A 201 -4.19 10.60 3.16
CA TRP A 201 -4.25 9.97 4.49
C TRP A 201 -2.91 10.16 5.21
N HIS A 202 -2.93 10.32 6.53
CA HIS A 202 -1.74 10.54 7.36
C HIS A 202 -1.74 9.59 8.55
N PHE A 203 -0.59 8.96 8.80
CA PHE A 203 -0.35 8.03 9.90
C PHE A 203 -1.34 6.85 10.02
N LEU A 204 -2.06 6.51 8.95
CA LEU A 204 -3.14 5.52 8.92
C LEU A 204 -2.91 4.57 7.73
N SER A 205 -2.75 3.27 7.99
CA SER A 205 -2.40 2.29 6.94
C SER A 205 -3.26 1.03 6.89
N GLY A 206 -4.20 0.83 7.83
CA GLY A 206 -5.17 -0.26 7.71
C GLY A 206 -6.32 -0.26 8.71
N VAL A 207 -7.40 -0.96 8.33
CA VAL A 207 -8.50 -1.39 9.22
C VAL A 207 -8.73 -2.87 8.97
N SER A 208 -8.78 -3.65 10.05
CA SER A 208 -9.12 -5.08 10.02
C SER A 208 -10.34 -5.36 10.90
N VAL A 209 -11.08 -6.41 10.55
CA VAL A 209 -12.27 -6.86 11.27
C VAL A 209 -12.10 -8.29 11.76
N ALA A 210 -12.75 -8.61 12.87
CA ALA A 210 -12.91 -9.98 13.31
C ALA A 210 -13.95 -10.69 12.42
N ALA A 211 -13.52 -11.75 11.74
CA ALA A 211 -14.33 -12.53 10.80
C ALA A 211 -14.12 -14.04 11.03
N PRO A 212 -15.01 -14.94 10.54
CA PRO A 212 -14.79 -16.39 10.66
C PRO A 212 -13.48 -16.83 9.98
N ALA A 213 -12.82 -17.89 10.47
CA ALA A 213 -11.52 -18.35 9.95
C ALA A 213 -11.42 -18.61 8.42
N ARG A 214 -12.55 -18.81 7.73
CA ARG A 214 -12.61 -18.92 6.25
C ARG A 214 -12.50 -17.58 5.51
N SER A 215 -12.62 -16.46 6.21
CA SER A 215 -12.46 -15.12 5.63
C SER A 215 -10.99 -14.81 5.32
N GLY A 216 -10.77 -13.90 4.38
CA GLY A 216 -9.43 -13.48 3.97
C GLY A 216 -9.45 -12.19 3.15
N ALA A 217 -8.28 -11.75 2.69
CA ALA A 217 -8.13 -10.51 1.94
C ALA A 217 -7.42 -10.71 0.59
N VAL A 218 -7.86 -9.92 -0.40
CA VAL A 218 -7.14 -9.65 -1.65
C VAL A 218 -6.32 -8.38 -1.46
N VAL A 219 -5.02 -8.40 -1.74
CA VAL A 219 -4.21 -7.20 -1.85
C VAL A 219 -4.09 -6.79 -3.31
N ALA A 220 -4.53 -5.58 -3.63
CA ALA A 220 -4.27 -4.93 -4.91
C ALA A 220 -2.93 -4.17 -4.80
N PHE A 221 -1.84 -4.82 -5.21
CA PHE A 221 -0.49 -4.31 -5.07
C PHE A 221 -0.08 -3.61 -6.38
N GLY A 222 0.14 -2.29 -6.34
CA GLY A 222 0.32 -1.57 -7.59
C GLY A 222 0.90 -0.17 -7.50
N ASP A 223 0.87 0.49 -8.66
CA ASP A 223 1.22 1.90 -8.87
C ASP A 223 -0.04 2.82 -8.87
N SER A 224 0.05 4.01 -9.48
CA SER A 224 -1.04 5.01 -9.62
C SER A 224 -2.32 4.44 -10.24
N ILE A 225 -2.22 3.49 -11.16
CA ILE A 225 -3.39 2.89 -11.82
C ILE A 225 -4.17 2.01 -10.82
N THR A 226 -3.47 1.44 -9.85
CA THR A 226 -4.09 0.71 -8.73
C THR A 226 -4.52 1.64 -7.59
N ASP A 227 -3.77 2.71 -7.38
CA ASP A 227 -4.09 3.76 -6.41
C ASP A 227 -5.42 4.48 -6.74
N GLY A 228 -5.77 4.53 -8.04
CA GLY A 228 -7.00 5.14 -8.54
C GLY A 228 -6.80 6.54 -9.11
N ALA A 229 -5.63 6.80 -9.70
CA ALA A 229 -5.31 8.08 -10.31
C ALA A 229 -6.40 8.55 -11.30
N ILE A 230 -6.78 9.82 -11.16
CA ILE A 230 -7.78 10.51 -11.98
C ILE A 230 -9.19 9.85 -11.93
N THR A 231 -9.49 9.08 -10.88
CA THR A 231 -10.87 8.72 -10.53
C THR A 231 -11.60 9.87 -9.82
N THR A 232 -12.93 9.87 -9.90
CA THR A 232 -13.77 10.86 -9.20
C THR A 232 -13.59 10.75 -7.68
N VAL A 233 -13.14 11.84 -7.06
CA VAL A 233 -12.92 11.96 -5.61
C VAL A 233 -14.21 11.61 -4.84
N ASP A 234 -14.07 10.88 -3.73
CA ASP A 234 -15.16 10.30 -2.90
C ASP A 234 -16.04 9.25 -3.57
N ALA A 235 -16.04 9.12 -4.90
CA ALA A 235 -16.89 8.14 -5.59
C ALA A 235 -16.47 6.68 -5.34
N ASN A 236 -15.22 6.47 -4.90
CA ASN A 236 -14.63 5.15 -4.70
C ASN A 236 -14.77 4.29 -5.99
N HIS A 237 -14.32 4.88 -7.11
CA HIS A 237 -14.35 4.31 -8.47
C HIS A 237 -13.00 3.70 -8.89
N ARG A 238 -12.08 3.52 -7.95
CA ARG A 238 -10.81 2.79 -8.12
C ARG A 238 -11.11 1.31 -8.43
N TRP A 239 -10.32 0.65 -9.29
CA TRP A 239 -10.60 -0.76 -9.62
C TRP A 239 -10.63 -1.71 -8.39
N PRO A 240 -9.86 -1.51 -7.29
CA PRO A 240 -9.98 -2.33 -6.09
C PRO A 240 -11.32 -2.15 -5.34
N ASP A 241 -11.90 -0.95 -5.32
CA ASP A 241 -13.23 -0.70 -4.72
C ASP A 241 -14.35 -1.35 -5.55
N LEU A 242 -14.23 -1.30 -6.88
CA LEU A 242 -15.13 -1.98 -7.80
C LEU A 242 -15.01 -3.51 -7.66
N LEU A 243 -13.79 -4.05 -7.50
CA LEU A 243 -13.60 -5.47 -7.16
C LEU A 243 -14.26 -5.81 -5.81
N ALA A 244 -14.12 -4.96 -4.79
CA ALA A 244 -14.82 -5.14 -3.52
C ALA A 244 -16.35 -5.16 -3.71
N ARG A 245 -16.92 -4.27 -4.55
CA ARG A 245 -18.34 -4.29 -4.91
C ARG A 245 -18.74 -5.62 -5.57
N ARG A 246 -17.94 -6.15 -6.50
CA ARG A 246 -18.19 -7.42 -7.20
C ARG A 246 -18.10 -8.64 -6.25
N LEU A 247 -17.07 -8.71 -5.41
CA LEU A 247 -16.92 -9.76 -4.39
C LEU A 247 -18.06 -9.73 -3.36
N GLN A 248 -18.53 -8.54 -2.97
CA GLN A 248 -19.65 -8.38 -2.06
C GLN A 248 -21.03 -8.55 -2.72
N ALA A 249 -21.11 -8.65 -4.05
CA ALA A 249 -22.31 -9.11 -4.75
C ALA A 249 -22.43 -10.65 -4.67
N ASP A 250 -21.33 -11.37 -4.93
CA ASP A 250 -21.30 -12.84 -4.91
C ASP A 250 -21.44 -13.42 -3.48
N ARG A 251 -22.49 -14.21 -3.24
CA ARG A 251 -22.74 -14.82 -1.92
C ARG A 251 -21.62 -15.75 -1.45
N SER A 252 -20.89 -16.38 -2.37
CA SER A 252 -19.76 -17.24 -2.03
C SER A 252 -18.52 -16.44 -1.63
N LEU A 253 -18.33 -15.22 -2.16
CA LEU A 253 -17.11 -14.41 -1.99
C LEU A 253 -17.24 -13.20 -1.04
N ARG A 254 -18.44 -12.86 -0.56
CA ARG A 254 -18.70 -11.84 0.50
C ARG A 254 -17.84 -11.99 1.77
N HIS A 255 -17.20 -13.14 1.98
CA HIS A 255 -16.26 -13.38 3.08
C HIS A 255 -14.89 -12.72 2.89
N LEU A 256 -14.61 -12.17 1.71
CA LEU A 256 -13.33 -11.53 1.35
C LEU A 256 -13.36 -10.01 1.50
N GLY A 257 -12.27 -9.47 2.03
CA GLY A 257 -11.92 -8.05 1.94
C GLY A 257 -10.99 -7.76 0.76
N VAL A 258 -10.85 -6.48 0.42
CA VAL A 258 -9.89 -5.95 -0.55
C VAL A 258 -9.10 -4.82 0.12
N LEU A 259 -7.79 -4.81 -0.10
CA LEU A 259 -6.86 -3.81 0.40
C LEU A 259 -6.18 -3.13 -0.78
N ASN A 260 -6.31 -1.80 -0.90
CA ASN A 260 -5.53 -1.07 -1.88
C ASN A 260 -4.11 -0.89 -1.37
N LYS A 261 -3.12 -1.20 -2.21
CA LYS A 261 -1.69 -0.97 -1.98
C LYS A 261 -1.03 -0.37 -3.22
N GLY A 262 -1.84 0.32 -4.03
CA GLY A 262 -1.40 1.35 -4.96
C GLY A 262 -0.55 2.41 -4.26
N ILE A 263 0.39 2.97 -5.02
CA ILE A 263 1.13 4.20 -4.69
C ILE A 263 1.40 4.90 -6.03
N GLY A 264 0.97 6.15 -6.18
CA GLY A 264 1.27 6.95 -7.37
C GLY A 264 2.76 6.93 -7.75
N GLY A 265 3.08 6.64 -9.01
CA GLY A 265 4.46 6.64 -9.51
C GLY A 265 5.39 5.51 -9.00
N ASN A 266 4.88 4.53 -8.24
CA ASN A 266 5.72 3.47 -7.68
C ASN A 266 6.28 2.50 -8.72
N ARG A 267 7.45 1.92 -8.41
CA ARG A 267 8.27 1.07 -9.28
C ARG A 267 8.60 -0.27 -8.62
N ILE A 268 8.96 -1.28 -9.40
CA ILE A 268 9.33 -2.61 -8.91
C ILE A 268 10.73 -2.61 -8.29
N LEU A 269 11.71 -2.05 -9.00
CA LEU A 269 13.14 -2.26 -8.75
C LEU A 269 13.85 -1.11 -8.05
N HIS A 270 13.28 0.09 -8.10
CA HIS A 270 13.87 1.31 -7.53
C HIS A 270 12.87 2.02 -6.62
N ASP A 271 13.36 2.60 -5.52
CA ASP A 271 12.55 3.48 -4.68
C ASP A 271 12.19 4.78 -5.43
N GLY A 272 11.22 5.54 -4.90
CA GLY A 272 10.73 6.78 -5.52
C GLY A 272 11.78 7.88 -5.63
N ASN A 273 12.21 8.19 -6.86
CA ASN A 273 13.20 9.24 -7.15
C ASN A 273 12.73 10.14 -8.30
N THR A 274 12.98 11.45 -8.20
CA THR A 274 12.46 12.48 -9.12
C THR A 274 13.51 13.53 -9.43
N LEU A 275 13.68 13.86 -10.71
CA LEU A 275 14.61 14.89 -11.19
C LEU A 275 14.21 16.30 -10.70
N PRO A 276 15.16 17.12 -10.22
CA PRO A 276 14.90 18.37 -9.51
C PRO A 276 14.43 19.53 -10.41
N ASP A 277 14.57 19.38 -11.72
CA ASP A 277 14.23 20.31 -12.79
C ASP A 277 12.90 19.98 -13.49
N THR A 278 12.13 19.01 -12.95
CA THR A 278 10.82 18.59 -13.48
C THR A 278 9.65 19.11 -12.64
N SER A 279 8.43 19.03 -13.16
CA SER A 279 7.19 19.23 -12.40
C SER A 279 7.00 18.26 -11.22
N PHE A 280 7.83 17.21 -11.14
CA PHE A 280 7.83 16.21 -10.07
C PHE A 280 8.94 16.46 -9.02
N ALA A 281 9.64 17.60 -9.11
CA ALA A 281 10.69 17.96 -8.16
C ALA A 281 10.20 17.90 -6.70
N GLY A 282 10.91 17.14 -5.88
CA GLY A 282 10.61 16.97 -4.45
C GLY A 282 9.52 15.95 -4.10
N ILE A 283 8.81 15.35 -5.08
CA ILE A 283 7.77 14.34 -4.78
C ILE A 283 8.26 12.89 -4.81
N GLY A 284 9.52 12.61 -5.14
CA GLY A 284 10.10 11.26 -5.15
C GLY A 284 9.68 10.36 -3.97
N PRO A 285 9.81 10.80 -2.70
CA PRO A 285 9.40 9.98 -1.55
C PRO A 285 7.91 9.68 -1.47
N LEU A 286 7.03 10.45 -2.12
CA LEU A 286 5.60 10.13 -2.25
C LEU A 286 5.36 8.96 -3.21
N PHE A 287 6.30 8.64 -4.11
CA PHE A 287 6.27 7.41 -4.92
C PHE A 287 6.70 6.16 -4.11
N GLY A 288 7.16 6.33 -2.87
CA GLY A 288 7.40 5.27 -1.89
C GLY A 288 8.59 4.34 -2.17
N ASP A 289 8.87 3.43 -1.25
CA ASP A 289 9.86 2.36 -1.48
C ASP A 289 9.46 1.47 -2.66
N SER A 290 10.44 0.83 -3.30
CA SER A 290 10.23 -0.12 -4.39
C SER A 290 9.27 -1.24 -4.00
N ALA A 291 8.57 -1.80 -4.98
CA ALA A 291 7.66 -2.92 -4.74
C ALA A 291 8.36 -4.09 -4.03
N LEU A 292 9.63 -4.36 -4.36
CA LEU A 292 10.45 -5.36 -3.67
C LEU A 292 10.74 -4.98 -2.22
N SER A 293 11.10 -3.72 -1.95
CA SER A 293 11.34 -3.18 -0.61
C SER A 293 10.09 -3.36 0.27
N ARG A 294 8.91 -2.99 -0.25
CA ARG A 294 7.67 -2.93 0.54
C ARG A 294 6.79 -4.19 0.54
N PHE A 295 7.06 -5.20 -0.30
CA PHE A 295 6.18 -6.38 -0.46
C PHE A 295 5.83 -7.06 0.87
N ASP A 296 6.79 -7.25 1.78
CA ASP A 296 6.51 -7.86 3.08
C ASP A 296 5.58 -7.02 3.96
N ARG A 297 5.80 -5.70 4.02
CA ARG A 297 4.96 -4.75 4.77
C ARG A 297 3.55 -4.67 4.19
N ASP A 298 3.47 -4.42 2.89
CA ASP A 298 2.24 -4.04 2.21
C ASP A 298 1.43 -5.24 1.69
N VAL A 299 2.05 -6.40 1.49
CA VAL A 299 1.36 -7.63 1.06
C VAL A 299 1.38 -8.69 2.17
N ALA A 300 2.55 -9.24 2.49
CA ALA A 300 2.63 -10.49 3.25
C ALA A 300 2.25 -10.36 4.74
N ALA A 301 2.38 -9.17 5.33
CA ALA A 301 1.98 -8.88 6.71
C ALA A 301 0.51 -8.44 6.86
N GLN A 302 -0.28 -8.39 5.78
CA GLN A 302 -1.65 -7.87 5.84
C GLN A 302 -2.63 -8.88 6.49
N PRO A 303 -3.51 -8.45 7.42
CA PRO A 303 -4.38 -9.36 8.16
C PRO A 303 -5.25 -10.23 7.24
N GLY A 304 -5.08 -11.55 7.33
CA GLY A 304 -5.88 -12.52 6.60
C GLY A 304 -5.64 -12.56 5.08
N VAL A 305 -4.55 -11.98 4.55
CA VAL A 305 -4.23 -12.05 3.11
C VAL A 305 -4.22 -13.50 2.59
N ARG A 306 -4.73 -13.68 1.38
CA ARG A 306 -4.77 -14.97 0.64
C ARG A 306 -4.38 -14.81 -0.83
N TYR A 307 -4.73 -13.65 -1.40
CA TYR A 307 -4.59 -13.36 -2.82
C TYR A 307 -3.87 -12.04 -3.02
N VAL A 308 -3.06 -11.95 -4.07
CA VAL A 308 -2.35 -10.74 -4.48
C VAL A 308 -2.60 -10.51 -5.95
N VAL A 309 -3.00 -9.29 -6.34
CA VAL A 309 -3.03 -8.85 -7.75
C VAL A 309 -1.94 -7.81 -7.92
N VAL A 310 -1.00 -8.05 -8.83
CA VAL A 310 0.15 -7.17 -9.07
C VAL A 310 -0.04 -6.40 -10.38
N LEU A 311 -0.16 -5.07 -10.29
CA LEU A 311 -0.12 -4.13 -11.42
C LEU A 311 0.91 -3.04 -11.13
N LEU A 312 2.16 -3.32 -11.52
CA LEU A 312 3.37 -2.50 -11.34
C LEU A 312 4.29 -2.77 -12.53
N GLY A 313 5.19 -1.84 -12.84
CA GLY A 313 6.23 -2.01 -13.88
C GLY A 313 6.14 -1.03 -15.04
N ILE A 314 5.04 -0.28 -15.19
CA ILE A 314 4.94 0.77 -16.21
C ILE A 314 5.87 1.96 -15.90
N ASN A 315 6.00 2.30 -14.61
CA ASN A 315 6.90 3.36 -14.15
C ASN A 315 8.39 2.99 -14.27
N ASP A 316 8.77 1.73 -14.04
CA ASP A 316 10.15 1.26 -14.27
C ASP A 316 10.55 1.38 -15.75
N ILE A 317 9.58 1.27 -16.65
CA ILE A 317 9.76 1.45 -18.09
C ILE A 317 9.80 2.93 -18.48
N GLY A 318 8.85 3.74 -17.99
CA GLY A 318 8.63 5.11 -18.47
C GLY A 318 9.37 6.22 -17.72
N GLN A 319 9.58 6.10 -16.40
CA GLN A 319 10.18 7.18 -15.60
C GLN A 319 11.67 7.47 -15.89
N PRO A 320 12.55 6.46 -16.13
CA PRO A 320 13.98 6.72 -16.34
C PRO A 320 14.27 7.50 -17.63
N GLY A 321 14.82 8.71 -17.50
CA GLY A 321 14.99 9.66 -18.60
C GLY A 321 13.78 10.57 -18.86
N SER A 322 12.72 10.45 -18.06
CA SER A 322 11.53 11.31 -18.08
C SER A 322 11.39 12.07 -16.75
N THR A 323 10.91 11.40 -15.70
CA THR A 323 10.74 11.99 -14.36
C THR A 323 11.89 11.63 -13.42
N SER A 324 12.66 10.60 -13.74
CA SER A 324 13.68 9.99 -12.88
C SER A 324 15.00 9.82 -13.65
N PRO A 325 16.16 9.68 -12.98
CA PRO A 325 17.45 9.56 -13.65
C PRO A 325 17.51 8.42 -14.68
N VAL A 326 18.10 8.69 -15.84
CA VAL A 326 18.29 7.67 -16.91
C VAL A 326 19.21 6.51 -16.47
N SER A 327 20.01 6.69 -15.41
CA SER A 327 20.80 5.66 -14.75
C SER A 327 19.95 4.60 -14.01
N GLU A 328 18.64 4.82 -13.87
CA GLU A 328 17.67 3.87 -13.29
C GLU A 328 16.88 3.13 -14.40
N ALA A 329 17.37 3.15 -15.65
CA ALA A 329 16.72 2.50 -16.79
C ALA A 329 16.97 1.00 -16.80
N VAL A 330 15.92 0.21 -16.55
CA VAL A 330 15.99 -1.25 -16.43
C VAL A 330 15.68 -2.00 -17.72
N THR A 331 16.18 -3.23 -17.83
CA THR A 331 15.88 -4.21 -18.88
C THR A 331 14.54 -4.94 -18.63
N VAL A 332 14.10 -5.73 -19.61
CA VAL A 332 12.91 -6.59 -19.46
C VAL A 332 13.22 -7.75 -18.51
N GLU A 333 14.46 -8.25 -18.57
CA GLU A 333 14.98 -9.37 -17.81
C GLU A 333 15.08 -9.05 -16.31
N GLU A 334 15.52 -7.84 -15.96
CA GLU A 334 15.53 -7.34 -14.58
C GLU A 334 14.10 -7.19 -14.03
N LEU A 335 13.16 -6.68 -14.83
CA LEU A 335 11.75 -6.59 -14.43
C LEU A 335 11.13 -7.97 -14.19
N ILE A 336 11.41 -8.93 -15.07
CA ILE A 336 11.05 -10.35 -14.88
C ILE A 336 11.70 -10.91 -13.60
N GLY A 337 12.95 -10.57 -13.30
CA GLY A 337 13.61 -10.88 -12.04
C GLY A 337 12.90 -10.29 -10.81
N GLY A 338 12.36 -9.07 -10.91
CA GLY A 338 11.56 -8.43 -9.87
C GLY A 338 10.21 -9.11 -9.66
N TYR A 339 9.46 -9.42 -10.73
CA TYR A 339 8.22 -10.19 -10.62
C TYR A 339 8.46 -11.57 -10.01
N ARG A 340 9.51 -12.29 -10.42
CA ARG A 340 9.90 -13.61 -9.87
C ARG A 340 10.15 -13.57 -8.36
N GLN A 341 10.81 -12.53 -7.86
CA GLN A 341 11.01 -12.37 -6.41
C GLN A 341 9.70 -12.13 -5.65
N MET A 342 8.74 -11.39 -6.23
CA MET A 342 7.41 -11.23 -5.64
C MET A 342 6.61 -12.54 -5.67
N ILE A 343 6.75 -13.34 -6.74
CA ILE A 343 6.11 -14.66 -6.86
C ILE A 343 6.66 -15.63 -5.80
N ALA A 344 7.98 -15.75 -5.68
CA ALA A 344 8.61 -16.58 -4.66
C ALA A 344 8.16 -16.21 -3.23
N ARG A 345 8.22 -14.91 -2.88
CA ARG A 345 7.79 -14.40 -1.56
C ARG A 345 6.29 -14.54 -1.29
N ALA A 346 5.46 -14.59 -2.34
CA ALA A 346 4.06 -14.95 -2.20
C ALA A 346 3.89 -16.44 -1.86
N HIS A 347 4.54 -17.33 -2.61
CA HIS A 347 4.44 -18.78 -2.44
C HIS A 347 5.05 -19.27 -1.12
N GLU A 348 6.18 -18.70 -0.67
CA GLU A 348 6.75 -18.89 0.69
C GLU A 348 5.76 -18.58 1.82
N ARG A 349 4.79 -17.69 1.57
CA ARG A 349 3.75 -17.27 2.52
C ARG A 349 2.40 -17.94 2.25
N GLY A 350 2.34 -18.88 1.30
CA GLY A 350 1.12 -19.56 0.89
C GLY A 350 0.08 -18.64 0.22
N LEU A 351 0.52 -17.54 -0.41
CA LEU A 351 -0.37 -16.60 -1.10
C LEU A 351 -0.46 -16.97 -2.58
N LEU A 352 -1.66 -16.87 -3.14
CA LEU A 352 -1.88 -16.97 -4.59
C LEU A 352 -1.65 -15.60 -5.23
N ILE A 353 -0.79 -15.54 -6.24
CA ILE A 353 -0.32 -14.28 -6.84
C ILE A 353 -0.64 -14.20 -8.33
N TYR A 354 -1.32 -13.13 -8.71
CA TYR A 354 -1.89 -12.92 -10.03
C TYR A 354 -1.23 -11.72 -10.72
N GLY A 355 -0.64 -11.97 -11.89
CA GLY A 355 -0.01 -10.94 -12.70
C GLY A 355 -1.03 -10.20 -13.55
N ALA A 356 -1.06 -8.87 -13.46
CA ALA A 356 -1.87 -8.04 -14.34
C ALA A 356 -1.01 -7.44 -15.46
N THR A 357 -1.52 -7.45 -16.69
CA THR A 357 -0.81 -6.84 -17.83
C THR A 357 -0.80 -5.32 -17.74
N LEU A 358 0.36 -4.71 -18.01
CA LEU A 358 0.56 -3.26 -18.05
C LEU A 358 -0.34 -2.63 -19.11
N THR A 359 -1.11 -1.60 -18.76
CA THR A 359 -2.03 -0.91 -19.69
C THR A 359 -1.27 -0.19 -20.82
N PRO A 360 -1.92 0.15 -21.94
CA PRO A 360 -1.31 0.97 -22.99
C PRO A 360 -1.06 2.39 -22.50
N PHE A 361 -0.06 3.05 -23.10
CA PHE A 361 0.42 4.37 -22.67
C PHE A 361 1.00 5.23 -23.81
N ALA A 362 0.66 4.89 -25.07
CA ALA A 362 1.10 5.69 -26.21
C ALA A 362 0.55 7.11 -26.14
N ASP A 363 1.40 8.07 -26.51
CA ASP A 363 1.12 9.50 -26.54
C ASP A 363 0.83 10.14 -25.16
N THR A 364 1.20 9.48 -24.05
CA THR A 364 1.03 10.06 -22.71
C THR A 364 1.64 11.45 -22.56
N THR A 365 0.94 12.31 -21.83
CA THR A 365 1.29 13.73 -21.65
C THR A 365 2.54 13.94 -20.78
N ILE A 366 3.05 12.89 -20.11
CA ILE A 366 4.28 12.93 -19.32
C ILE A 366 5.50 12.97 -20.26
N PRO A 367 6.28 14.08 -20.31
CA PRO A 367 7.33 14.25 -21.31
C PRO A 367 8.42 13.17 -21.24
N GLY A 368 8.72 12.54 -22.37
CA GLY A 368 9.75 11.50 -22.49
C GLY A 368 9.37 10.12 -21.94
N TYR A 369 8.21 9.96 -21.29
CA TYR A 369 7.80 8.71 -20.65
C TYR A 369 7.49 7.61 -21.70
N TYR A 370 6.77 7.97 -22.76
CA TYR A 370 6.55 7.11 -23.91
C TYR A 370 7.69 7.20 -24.95
N SER A 371 8.10 6.03 -25.43
CA SER A 371 8.95 5.88 -26.62
C SER A 371 8.69 4.51 -27.26
N ALA A 372 9.06 4.34 -28.53
CA ALA A 372 8.94 3.04 -29.20
C ALA A 372 9.77 1.93 -28.50
N ALA A 373 10.88 2.29 -27.86
CA ALA A 373 11.68 1.37 -27.04
C ALA A 373 10.95 0.99 -25.74
N ASN A 374 10.31 1.95 -25.07
CA ASN A 374 9.55 1.70 -23.86
C ASN A 374 8.29 0.86 -24.13
N GLU A 375 7.59 1.08 -25.25
CA GLU A 375 6.49 0.21 -25.69
C GLU A 375 6.99 -1.20 -26.06
N ALA A 376 8.16 -1.33 -26.69
CA ALA A 376 8.76 -2.64 -26.94
C ALA A 376 9.08 -3.40 -25.63
N LYS A 377 9.57 -2.70 -24.59
CA LYS A 377 9.71 -3.28 -23.22
C LYS A 377 8.35 -3.69 -22.66
N ARG A 378 7.34 -2.81 -22.70
CA ARG A 378 5.99 -3.10 -22.17
C ARG A 378 5.39 -4.33 -22.85
N GLN A 379 5.49 -4.42 -24.17
CA GLN A 379 5.01 -5.57 -24.95
C GLN A 379 5.79 -6.85 -24.63
N ALA A 380 7.09 -6.78 -24.35
CA ALA A 380 7.87 -7.94 -23.93
C ALA A 380 7.45 -8.45 -22.53
N VAL A 381 7.31 -7.54 -21.56
CA VAL A 381 6.77 -7.84 -20.22
C VAL A 381 5.35 -8.42 -20.33
N ASN A 382 4.46 -7.81 -21.10
CA ASN A 382 3.09 -8.29 -21.30
C ASN A 382 2.99 -9.63 -22.06
N ARG A 383 3.99 -9.99 -22.88
CA ARG A 383 4.10 -11.35 -23.43
C ARG A 383 4.48 -12.34 -22.32
N TRP A 384 5.53 -12.06 -21.55
CA TRP A 384 5.95 -12.93 -20.45
C TRP A 384 4.85 -13.12 -19.38
N ILE A 385 4.14 -12.06 -18.98
CA ILE A 385 3.00 -12.17 -18.06
C ILE A 385 1.94 -13.14 -18.61
N ARG A 386 1.59 -13.05 -19.90
CA ARG A 386 0.55 -13.89 -20.53
C ARG A 386 0.97 -15.33 -20.80
N SER A 387 2.23 -15.58 -21.16
CA SER A 387 2.68 -16.88 -21.69
C SER A 387 3.83 -17.55 -20.93
N GLY A 388 4.42 -16.90 -19.92
CA GLY A 388 5.52 -17.46 -19.13
C GLY A 388 5.08 -18.57 -18.17
N GLY A 389 3.81 -18.58 -17.74
CA GLY A 389 3.24 -19.62 -16.87
C GLY A 389 3.65 -19.54 -15.40
N GLU A 390 4.39 -18.51 -14.99
CA GLU A 390 4.96 -18.37 -13.64
C GLU A 390 3.99 -17.75 -12.61
N TRP A 391 2.86 -17.18 -13.06
CA TRP A 391 1.81 -16.63 -12.20
C TRP A 391 0.69 -17.66 -11.95
N ASP A 392 0.08 -17.67 -10.76
CA ASP A 392 -1.04 -18.56 -10.43
C ASP A 392 -2.30 -18.31 -11.29
N ALA A 393 -2.41 -17.08 -11.80
CA ALA A 393 -3.35 -16.65 -12.83
C ALA A 393 -2.90 -15.31 -13.46
N VAL A 394 -3.47 -14.97 -14.61
CA VAL A 394 -3.23 -13.72 -15.33
C VAL A 394 -4.53 -12.92 -15.44
N ILE A 395 -4.43 -11.60 -15.28
CA ILE A 395 -5.54 -10.65 -15.46
C ILE A 395 -5.15 -9.67 -16.58
N ASP A 396 -5.85 -9.72 -17.71
CA ASP A 396 -5.45 -8.98 -18.91
C ASP A 396 -6.04 -7.56 -18.95
N PHE A 397 -5.53 -6.65 -18.11
CA PHE A 397 -5.96 -5.24 -18.10
C PHE A 397 -5.58 -4.48 -19.38
N ASP A 398 -4.45 -4.80 -20.03
CA ASP A 398 -4.12 -4.27 -21.37
C ASP A 398 -5.26 -4.53 -22.35
N ARG A 399 -5.74 -5.78 -22.44
CA ARG A 399 -6.91 -6.12 -23.27
C ARG A 399 -8.20 -5.47 -22.77
N ALA A 400 -8.35 -5.24 -21.47
CA ALA A 400 -9.56 -4.64 -20.89
C ALA A 400 -9.74 -3.17 -21.25
N VAL A 401 -8.65 -2.38 -21.37
CA VAL A 401 -8.74 -0.93 -21.56
C VAL A 401 -8.25 -0.40 -22.92
N ARG A 402 -7.51 -1.19 -23.72
CA ARG A 402 -6.95 -0.70 -25.00
C ARG A 402 -8.00 -0.46 -26.08
N ASP A 403 -7.73 0.50 -26.95
CA ASP A 403 -8.50 0.69 -28.19
C ASP A 403 -8.30 -0.54 -29.11
N PRO A 404 -9.36 -1.27 -29.52
CA PRO A 404 -9.23 -2.42 -30.42
C PRO A 404 -8.77 -2.02 -31.85
N ALA A 405 -8.98 -0.76 -32.26
CA ALA A 405 -8.48 -0.22 -33.52
C ALA A 405 -7.06 0.39 -33.38
N GLN A 406 -6.65 0.78 -32.17
CA GLN A 406 -5.34 1.39 -31.89
C GLN A 406 -4.67 0.76 -30.65
N PRO A 407 -4.19 -0.51 -30.69
CA PRO A 407 -3.85 -1.28 -29.47
C PRO A 407 -2.67 -0.78 -28.61
N LEU A 408 -2.02 0.32 -28.99
CA LEU A 408 -0.98 1.01 -28.21
C LEU A 408 -1.57 2.13 -27.32
N ARG A 409 -2.82 2.53 -27.57
CA ARG A 409 -3.58 3.58 -26.86
C ARG A 409 -4.66 2.97 -25.98
N MET A 410 -5.07 3.70 -24.95
CA MET A 410 -6.30 3.40 -24.22
C MET A 410 -7.52 3.71 -25.10
N LEU A 411 -8.64 3.01 -24.90
CA LEU A 411 -9.90 3.34 -25.56
C LEU A 411 -10.35 4.73 -25.09
N PRO A 412 -10.71 5.67 -25.98
CA PRO A 412 -11.03 7.05 -25.57
C PRO A 412 -12.19 7.19 -24.56
N ALA A 413 -13.07 6.20 -24.44
CA ALA A 413 -14.12 6.16 -23.41
C ALA A 413 -13.60 5.81 -22.00
N PHE A 414 -12.41 5.19 -21.92
CA PHE A 414 -11.75 4.74 -20.69
C PHE A 414 -10.56 5.63 -20.31
N ASP A 415 -10.06 6.44 -21.23
CA ASP A 415 -8.94 7.37 -21.04
C ASP A 415 -9.34 8.55 -20.14
N SER A 416 -8.44 8.99 -19.27
CA SER A 416 -8.61 10.21 -18.47
C SER A 416 -8.28 11.51 -19.23
N GLY A 417 -7.62 11.40 -20.38
CA GLY A 417 -7.06 12.51 -21.15
C GLY A 417 -5.57 12.73 -20.96
N ASP A 418 -4.90 11.93 -20.12
CA ASP A 418 -3.42 11.90 -19.99
C ASP A 418 -2.75 10.73 -20.75
N HIS A 419 -3.57 9.86 -21.36
CA HIS A 419 -3.19 8.66 -22.11
C HIS A 419 -2.32 7.66 -21.33
N LEU A 420 -2.40 7.65 -20.00
CA LEU A 420 -1.76 6.66 -19.11
C LEU A 420 -2.74 6.11 -18.05
N HIS A 421 -3.50 6.97 -17.39
CA HIS A 421 -4.40 6.60 -16.30
C HIS A 421 -5.85 6.41 -16.80
N PRO A 422 -6.51 5.29 -16.44
CA PRO A 422 -7.92 5.10 -16.73
C PRO A 422 -8.83 6.04 -15.92
N ASN A 423 -9.87 6.57 -16.56
CA ASN A 423 -10.99 7.24 -15.90
C ASN A 423 -11.88 6.22 -15.15
N ASP A 424 -12.94 6.70 -14.48
CA ASP A 424 -13.91 5.86 -13.73
C ASP A 424 -14.48 4.68 -14.55
N ALA A 425 -14.78 4.88 -15.84
CA ALA A 425 -15.28 3.82 -16.72
C ALA A 425 -14.18 2.83 -17.12
N GLY A 426 -12.95 3.30 -17.32
CA GLY A 426 -11.77 2.44 -17.52
C GLY A 426 -11.44 1.59 -16.30
N MET A 427 -11.52 2.16 -15.09
CA MET A 427 -11.38 1.44 -13.83
C MET A 427 -12.49 0.39 -13.64
N GLN A 428 -13.72 0.68 -14.09
CA GLN A 428 -14.80 -0.31 -14.12
C GLN A 428 -14.52 -1.44 -15.13
N ALA A 429 -14.07 -1.14 -16.35
CA ALA A 429 -13.68 -2.15 -17.33
C ALA A 429 -12.56 -3.07 -16.81
N MET A 430 -11.54 -2.51 -16.15
CA MET A 430 -10.50 -3.29 -15.45
C MET A 430 -11.12 -4.17 -14.36
N ALA A 431 -11.91 -3.59 -13.45
CA ALA A 431 -12.49 -4.33 -12.33
C ALA A 431 -13.45 -5.44 -12.79
N GLU A 432 -14.14 -5.28 -13.92
CA GLU A 432 -15.01 -6.29 -14.54
C GLU A 432 -14.22 -7.42 -15.21
N ALA A 433 -13.07 -7.11 -15.84
CA ALA A 433 -12.20 -8.11 -16.46
C ALA A 433 -11.63 -9.14 -15.48
N ILE A 434 -11.57 -8.84 -14.17
CA ILE A 434 -11.11 -9.76 -13.12
C ILE A 434 -12.10 -10.94 -12.98
N PRO A 435 -11.69 -12.20 -13.25
CA PRO A 435 -12.59 -13.34 -13.12
C PRO A 435 -12.74 -13.75 -11.65
N LEU A 436 -13.94 -13.58 -11.07
CA LEU A 436 -14.14 -13.83 -9.62
C LEU A 436 -13.81 -15.27 -9.18
N ARG A 437 -13.88 -16.25 -10.10
CA ARG A 437 -13.43 -17.64 -9.89
C ARG A 437 -11.96 -17.80 -9.46
N LEU A 438 -11.13 -16.78 -9.63
CA LEU A 438 -9.75 -16.81 -9.10
C LEU A 438 -9.76 -16.82 -7.57
N PHE A 439 -10.75 -16.19 -6.94
CA PHE A 439 -10.86 -16.05 -5.48
C PHE A 439 -11.68 -17.16 -4.81
N THR A 440 -12.04 -18.22 -5.55
CA THR A 440 -12.71 -19.43 -5.00
C THR A 440 -11.72 -20.55 -4.66
N ARG A 441 -10.45 -20.44 -5.08
CA ARG A 441 -9.40 -21.41 -4.72
C ARG A 441 -9.00 -21.21 -3.26
N GLY A 442 -9.46 -22.09 -2.38
CA GLY A 442 -8.91 -22.16 -1.03
C GLY A 442 -7.41 -22.41 -1.08
N VAL A 443 -6.65 -21.69 -0.26
CA VAL A 443 -5.22 -21.97 -0.03
C VAL A 443 -5.10 -23.30 0.71
N THR A 444 -5.11 -24.40 -0.05
CA THR A 444 -4.57 -25.67 0.42
C THR A 444 -3.07 -25.51 0.53
N ALA A 445 -2.51 -25.77 1.71
CA ALA A 445 -1.07 -25.67 1.95
C ALA A 445 -0.29 -26.39 0.84
N VAL A 446 0.57 -25.65 0.14
CA VAL A 446 1.40 -26.19 -0.92
C VAL A 446 2.25 -27.29 -0.30
N ARG A 447 2.10 -28.53 -0.80
CA ARG A 447 2.91 -29.65 -0.34
C ARG A 447 4.35 -29.38 -0.74
N ALA A 448 5.28 -29.56 0.21
CA ALA A 448 6.67 -29.78 -0.15
C ALA A 448 6.78 -31.05 -1.01
N SER A 449 7.53 -30.94 -2.10
CA SER A 449 7.91 -32.01 -3.02
C SER A 449 9.29 -31.71 -3.57
#